data_AF-A0A821LKS6-F1
#
_entry.id   AF-A0A821LKS6-F1
#
_cell.length_a   1.000
_cell.length_b   1.000
_cell.length_c   1.000
_cell.angle_alpha   90.00
_cell.angle_beta   90.00
_cell.angle_gamma   90.00
#
_symmetry.space_group_name_H-M   'P 1'
#
loop_
_entity.id
_entity.type
_entity.pdbx_description
1 polymer ?
#
loop_
_entity_poly.entity_id
_entity_poly.type
_entity_poly.pdbx_seq_one_letter_code
_entity_poly.pdbx_strand_id
1 'polypeptide(L)' 'MRSYFGVTLHTIIDDKYKTFLLSFERLEGKHTSDKIAAEFDRVIQLYNLKDKIVRLITDNASNNLAAFDNIILPG' A
#
# COMPACT_ATOMS: atom_id res chain seq x y z
N MET A 1 -9.39 6.82 18.99
CA MET A 1 -9.29 7.16 17.55
C MET A 1 -9.48 5.89 16.74
N ARG A 2 -10.27 5.92 15.66
CA ARG A 2 -10.39 4.80 14.71
C ARG A 2 -9.46 5.09 13.54
N SER A 3 -8.94 4.04 12.91
CA SER A 3 -8.07 4.20 11.76
C SER A 3 -8.32 3.11 10.76
N TYR A 4 -8.05 3.48 9.53
CA TYR A 4 -8.37 2.76 8.33
C TYR A 4 -7.16 2.83 7.43
N PHE A 5 -6.88 1.73 6.75
CA PHE A 5 -5.80 1.62 5.80
C PHE A 5 -6.38 1.21 4.47
N GLY A 6 -6.29 2.14 3.52
CA GLY A 6 -6.74 1.96 2.15
C GLY A 6 -5.55 1.74 1.24
N VAL A 7 -5.67 0.77 0.33
CA VAL A 7 -4.69 0.55 -0.75
C VAL A 7 -5.41 0.72 -2.07
N THR A 8 -4.98 1.69 -2.87
CA THR A 8 -5.47 1.91 -4.23
C THR A 8 -4.38 1.60 -5.25
N LEU A 9 -4.75 0.86 -6.29
CA LEU A 9 -3.90 0.61 -7.45
C LEU A 9 -4.27 1.58 -8.56
N HIS A 10 -3.26 2.20 -9.13
CA HIS A 10 -3.36 3.06 -10.30
C HIS A 10 -2.51 2.47 -11.42
N THR A 11 -3.11 2.24 -12.59
CA THR A 11 -2.42 1.56 -13.71
C THR A 11 -2.99 2.01 -15.05
N ILE A 12 -2.30 1.64 -16.14
CA ILE A 12 -2.77 1.83 -17.51
C ILE A 12 -3.07 0.44 -18.08
N ILE A 13 -4.30 0.24 -18.57
CA ILE A 13 -4.74 -0.99 -19.23
C ILE A 13 -5.51 -0.59 -20.48
N ASP A 14 -5.10 -1.09 -21.65
CA ASP A 14 -5.67 -0.75 -22.96
C ASP A 14 -5.64 0.76 -23.23
N ASP A 15 -4.47 1.39 -23.03
CA ASP A 15 -4.23 2.83 -23.18
C ASP A 15 -5.14 3.73 -22.32
N LYS A 16 -5.76 3.16 -21.28
CA LYS A 16 -6.64 3.88 -20.36
C LYS A 16 -6.11 3.81 -18.94
N TYR A 17 -6.08 4.96 -18.28
CA TYR A 17 -5.84 5.04 -16.85
C TYR A 17 -7.00 4.41 -16.08
N LYS A 18 -6.69 3.50 -15.16
CA LYS A 18 -7.64 2.81 -14.30
C LYS A 18 -7.20 2.88 -12.85
N THR A 19 -8.19 3.02 -11.98
CA THR A 19 -8.01 3.02 -10.52
C THR A 19 -8.84 1.90 -9.92
N PHE A 20 -8.24 1.15 -9.00
CA PHE A 20 -8.90 0.07 -8.25
C PHE A 20 -8.68 0.27 -6.76
N LEU A 21 -9.74 0.14 -5.96
CA LEU A 21 -9.61 -0.02 -4.51
C LEU A 21 -9.32 -1.50 -4.23
N LEU A 22 -8.09 -1.80 -3.80
CA LEU A 22 -7.69 -3.18 -3.50
C LEU A 22 -8.10 -3.60 -2.08
N SER A 23 -8.02 -2.67 -1.13
CA SER A 23 -8.34 -2.93 0.26
C SER A 23 -8.75 -1.64 0.96
N PHE A 24 -9.65 -1.73 1.92
CA PHE A 24 -9.99 -0.65 2.84
C PHE A 24 -10.42 -1.24 4.18
N GLU A 25 -9.43 -1.46 5.05
CA GLU A 25 -9.63 -2.20 6.29
C GLU A 25 -9.40 -1.32 7.51
N ARG A 26 -10.05 -1.67 8.62
CA ARG A 26 -9.82 -1.01 9.90
C ARG A 26 -8.53 -1.55 10.53
N LEU A 27 -7.56 -0.68 10.78
CA LEU A 27 -6.36 -1.06 11.54
C LEU A 27 -6.63 -0.96 13.04
N GLU A 28 -6.79 -2.12 13.68
CA GLU A 28 -7.00 -2.20 15.12
C GLU A 28 -5.71 -1.98 15.93
N GLY A 29 -5.84 -1.27 17.05
CA GLY A 29 -4.73 -0.90 17.91
C GLY A 29 -3.88 0.25 17.34
N LYS A 30 -2.60 0.30 17.74
CA LYS A 30 -1.64 1.33 17.29
C LYS A 30 -1.26 1.11 15.82
N HIS A 31 -1.17 2.17 15.01
CA HIS A 31 -0.61 2.12 13.65
C HIS A 31 0.89 2.28 13.73
N THR A 32 1.56 1.21 14.10
CA THR A 32 3.01 1.14 13.95
C THR A 32 3.37 0.99 12.48
N SER A 33 4.58 1.39 12.12
CA SER A 33 5.16 1.13 10.79
C SER A 33 5.03 -0.34 10.39
N ASP A 34 5.31 -1.25 11.31
CA ASP A 34 5.28 -2.69 11.05
C ASP A 34 3.88 -3.19 10.66
N LYS A 35 2.83 -2.64 11.27
CA LYS A 35 1.45 -3.02 10.91
C LYS A 35 1.04 -2.47 9.54
N ILE A 36 1.50 -1.26 9.22
CA ILE A 36 1.26 -0.65 7.91
C ILE A 36 1.94 -1.49 6.82
N ALA A 37 3.21 -1.83 7.02
CA ALA A 37 3.97 -2.67 6.09
C ALA A 37 3.34 -4.06 5.94
N ALA A 38 2.98 -4.72 7.05
CA ALA A 38 2.36 -6.05 7.02
C ALA A 38 1.00 -6.05 6.29
N GLU A 39 0.16 -5.03 6.52
CA GLU A 39 -1.12 -4.93 5.83
C GLU A 39 -0.95 -4.62 4.34
N PHE A 40 0.00 -3.75 3.99
CA PHE A 40 0.36 -3.52 2.59
C PHE A 40 0.84 -4.82 1.91
N ASP A 41 1.79 -5.53 2.51
CA ASP A 41 2.32 -6.80 1.98
C ASP A 41 1.22 -7.85 1.80
N ARG A 42 0.28 -7.95 2.76
CA ARG A 42 -0.88 -8.83 2.66
C ARG A 42 -1.71 -8.52 1.42
N VAL A 43 -2.02 -7.24 1.17
CA VAL A 43 -2.79 -6.82 0.00
C VAL A 43 -2.03 -7.10 -1.30
N ILE A 44 -0.74 -6.78 -1.35
CA ILE A 44 0.07 -7.00 -2.55
C ILE A 44 0.20 -8.49 -2.88
N GLN A 45 0.35 -9.36 -1.87
CA GLN A 45 0.36 -10.81 -2.05
C GLN A 45 -0.99 -11.34 -2.53
N LEU A 46 -2.11 -10.86 -1.95
CA LEU A 46 -3.47 -11.27 -2.32
C LEU A 46 -3.75 -11.09 -3.82
N TYR A 47 -3.24 -10.01 -4.42
CA TYR A 47 -3.42 -9.70 -5.84
C TYR A 47 -2.24 -10.12 -6.73
N ASN A 48 -1.23 -10.79 -6.19
CA ASN A 48 -0.01 -11.18 -6.90
C ASN A 48 0.66 -10.00 -7.65
N LEU A 49 0.85 -8.90 -6.92
CA LEU A 49 1.35 -7.62 -7.46
C LEU A 49 2.81 -7.32 -7.10
N LYS A 50 3.47 -8.18 -6.30
CA LYS A 50 4.79 -7.90 -5.72
C LYS A 50 5.82 -7.39 -6.75
N ASP A 51 5.91 -8.06 -7.88
CA ASP A 51 6.90 -7.74 -8.93
C ASP A 51 6.36 -6.78 -10.00
N LYS A 52 5.21 -6.14 -9.75
CA LYS A 52 4.50 -5.25 -10.70
C LYS A 52 4.35 -3.82 -10.19
N ILE A 53 4.75 -3.55 -8.95
CA ILE A 53 4.63 -2.22 -8.34
C ILE A 53 5.88 -1.43 -8.66
N VAL A 54 5.74 -0.41 -9.50
CA VAL A 54 6.84 0.50 -9.88
C VAL A 54 6.92 1.74 -8.99
N ARG A 55 5.86 2.03 -8.23
CA ARG A 55 5.77 3.22 -7.39
C ARG A 55 4.78 3.03 -6.25
N LEU A 56 5.18 3.48 -5.06
CA LEU A 56 4.32 3.61 -3.89
C LEU A 56 4.15 5.10 -3.56
N ILE A 57 2.94 5.51 -3.20
CA ILE A 57 2.63 6.89 -2.82
C ILE A 57 1.89 6.87 -1.48
N THR A 58 2.42 7.61 -0.51
CA THR A 58 1.81 7.82 0.82
C THR A 58 1.93 9.28 1.21
N ASP A 59 1.24 9.70 2.27
CA ASP A 59 1.56 10.96 2.93
C ASP A 59 2.90 10.87 3.69
N ASN A 60 3.33 11.99 4.28
CA ASN A 60 4.59 12.13 5.01
C ASN A 60 4.50 11.75 6.50
N ALA A 61 3.50 10.96 6.92
CA ALA A 61 3.39 10.52 8.30
C ALA A 61 4.60 9.67 8.70
N SER A 62 5.13 9.86 9.91
CA SER A 62 6.35 9.19 10.38
C SER A 62 6.28 7.66 10.29
N ASN A 63 5.11 7.07 10.54
CA ASN A 63 4.91 5.63 10.44
C ASN A 63 4.87 5.14 8.99
N ASN A 64 4.38 5.95 8.03
CA ASN A 64 4.42 5.61 6.61
C ASN A 64 5.87 5.66 6.11
N LEU A 65 6.61 6.73 6.46
CA LEU A 65 8.04 6.83 6.15
C LEU A 65 8.80 5.62 6.68
N ALA A 66 8.64 5.30 7.96
CA ALA A 66 9.33 4.16 8.57
C ALA A 66 8.87 2.80 8.00
N ALA A 67 7.61 2.64 7.59
CA ALA A 67 7.11 1.40 6.99
C ALA A 67 7.73 1.12 5.61
N PHE A 68 8.03 2.16 4.84
CA PHE A 68 8.42 2.05 3.45
C PHE A 68 9.83 2.57 3.13
N ASP A 69 10.62 2.93 4.15
CA ASP A 69 11.97 3.50 4.03
C ASP A 69 12.93 2.61 3.22
N ASN A 70 12.80 1.29 3.35
CA ASN A 70 13.69 0.30 2.73
C ASN A 70 13.00 -0.56 1.66
N ILE A 71 11.86 -0.10 1.13
CA ILE A 71 11.15 -0.86 0.09
C ILE A 71 11.96 -0.81 -1.22
N ILE A 72 12.23 -1.98 -1.80
CA ILE A 72 12.85 -2.10 -3.11
C ILE A 72 11.74 -2.43 -4.10
N LEU A 73 11.44 -1.49 -4.99
CA LEU A 73 10.46 -1.68 -6.05
C LEU A 73 11.17 -1.96 -7.38
N PRO A 74 10.64 -2.84 -8.23
CA PRO A 74 11.13 -2.99 -9.60
C PRO A 74 10.79 -1.72 -10.40
N GLY A 75 11.72 -0.77 -10.49
CA GLY A 75 11.52 0.49 -11.22
C GLY A 75 12.64 1.49 -11.03
#